data_AF-A0A936G789-F1
#
_entry.id   AF-A0A936G789-F1
#
_cell.length_a   1.000
_cell.length_b   1.000
_cell.length_c   1.000
_cell.angle_alpha   90.00
_cell.angle_beta   90.00
_cell.angle_gamma   90.00
#
_symmetry.space_group_name_H-M   'P 1'
#
loop_
_entity.id
_entity.type
_entity.pdbx_description
1 polymer ?
#
loop_
_entity_poly.entity_id
_entity_poly.type
_entity_poly.pdbx_seq_one_letter_code
_entity_poly.pdbx_strand_id
1 'polypeptide(L)' 'MKSSAPGKVILFGEHAAVYNRPALAVPVNQVHVDVDILDSSREGIWIHAPIIDLHAELTSLPADHPIASVILKLFSTL' A
#
# COMPACT_ATOMS: atom_id res chain seq x y z
N MET A 1 6.15 -8.74 13.58
CA MET A 1 5.61 -9.59 12.49
C MET A 1 6.11 -9.05 11.16
N LYS A 2 6.45 -9.90 10.18
CA LYS A 2 6.92 -9.48 8.85
C LYS A 2 5.93 -9.90 7.77
N SER A 3 5.74 -9.07 6.76
CA SER A 3 4.94 -9.41 5.57
C SER A 3 5.52 -8.75 4.32
N SER A 4 5.25 -9.33 3.15
CA SER A 4 5.75 -8.86 1.86
C SER A 4 4.65 -8.94 0.80
N ALA A 5 4.62 -7.98 -0.12
CA ALA A 5 3.70 -7.96 -1.25
C ALA A 5 4.44 -7.60 -2.55
N PRO A 6 4.26 -8.39 -3.64
CA PRO A 6 4.86 -8.07 -4.93
C PRO A 6 4.14 -6.92 -5.62
N GLY A 7 4.89 -6.18 -6.43
CA GLY A 7 4.34 -5.28 -7.44
C GLY A 7 3.66 -6.07 -8.56
N LYS A 8 3.03 -5.34 -9.49
CA LYS A 8 2.39 -5.92 -10.66
C LYS A 8 2.73 -5.15 -11.92
N VAL A 9 2.69 -5.84 -13.05
CA VAL A 9 2.71 -5.24 -14.39
C VAL A 9 1.46 -5.67 -15.15
N ILE A 10 1.01 -4.87 -16.12
CA ILE A 10 -0.03 -5.29 -17.06
C ILE A 10 0.69 -5.95 -18.24
N LEU A 11 0.46 -7.25 -18.45
CA LEU A 11 1.06 -8.01 -19.53
C LEU A 11 0.34 -7.77 -20.87
N PHE A 12 -0.99 -7.63 -20.81
CA PHE A 12 -1.82 -7.34 -21.98
C PHE A 12 -2.96 -6.37 -21.63
N GLY A 13 -3.30 -5.49 -22.57
CA GLY A 13 -4.50 -4.67 -22.49
C GLY A 13 -4.35 -3.36 -21.70
N GLU A 14 -3.16 -2.76 -21.65
CA GLU A 14 -2.90 -1.50 -20.95
C GLU A 14 -3.88 -0.38 -21.36
N HIS A 15 -4.02 -0.15 -22.67
CA HIS A 15 -5.00 0.80 -23.21
C HIS A 15 -6.42 0.24 -23.24
N ALA A 16 -6.59 -1.08 -23.27
CA ALA A 16 -7.90 -1.73 -23.32
C ALA A 16 -8.68 -1.56 -22.01
N ALA A 17 -7.99 -1.66 -20.86
CA ALA A 17 -8.56 -1.46 -19.53
C ALA A 17 -9.22 -0.09 -19.37
N VAL A 18 -8.65 0.95 -19.99
CA VAL A 18 -9.19 2.33 -19.98
C VAL A 18 -10.59 2.38 -20.61
N TYR A 19 -10.86 1.51 -21.60
CA TYR A 19 -12.15 1.40 -22.28
C TYR A 19 -13.01 0.24 -21.76
N ASN A 20 -12.80 -0.17 -20.50
CA ASN A 20 -13.55 -1.24 -19.85
C ASN A 20 -13.50 -2.59 -20.62
N ARG A 21 -12.35 -2.87 -21.24
CA ARG A 21 -12.04 -4.16 -21.87
C ARG A 21 -11.07 -4.95 -20.99
N PRO A 22 -11.04 -6.29 -21.11
CA PRO A 22 -10.15 -7.12 -20.29
C PRO A 22 -8.68 -6.74 -20.44
N ALA A 23 -7.95 -6.85 -19.32
CA ALA A 23 -6.51 -6.75 -19.25
C ALA A 23 -5.97 -7.85 -18.33
N LEU A 24 -4.76 -8.32 -18.61
CA LEU A 24 -4.09 -9.33 -17.79
C LEU A 24 -2.96 -8.67 -17.03
N ALA A 25 -3.02 -8.69 -15.71
CA ALA A 25 -1.93 -8.27 -14.84
C ALA A 25 -1.23 -9.49 -14.24
N VAL A 26 0.09 -9.40 -14.07
CA VAL A 26 0.92 -10.44 -13.48
C VAL A 26 1.81 -9.86 -12.37
N PRO A 27 2.10 -10.64 -11.31
CA PRO A 27 3.01 -10.18 -10.25
C PRO A 27 4.45 -10.10 -10.77
N VAL A 28 5.22 -9.15 -10.23
CA VAL A 28 6.64 -8.96 -10.52
C VAL A 28 7.41 -8.98 -9.21
N ASN A 29 7.90 -10.16 -8.80
CA ASN A 29 8.51 -10.35 -7.48
C ASN A 29 9.81 -9.55 -7.25
N GLN A 30 10.49 -9.13 -8.33
CA GLN A 30 11.69 -8.29 -8.24
C GLN A 30 11.39 -6.88 -7.71
N VAL A 31 10.14 -6.44 -7.82
CA VAL A 31 9.66 -5.19 -7.25
C VAL A 31 8.65 -5.57 -6.17
N HIS A 32 8.98 -5.37 -4.91
CA HIS A 32 8.08 -5.70 -3.80
C HIS A 32 8.23 -4.66 -2.68
N VAL A 33 7.28 -4.71 -1.76
CA VAL A 33 7.34 -3.95 -0.51
C VAL A 33 7.37 -4.95 0.64
N ASP A 34 8.34 -4.80 1.53
CA ASP A 34 8.39 -5.48 2.81
C ASP A 34 7.91 -4.54 3.91
N VAL A 35 7.17 -5.10 4.87
CA VAL A 35 6.65 -4.38 6.02
C VAL A 35 6.93 -5.17 7.29
N ASP A 36 7.52 -4.48 8.27
CA ASP A 36 7.72 -4.97 9.62
C ASP A 36 6.78 -4.24 10.58
N ILE A 37 6.01 -5.01 11.36
CA ILE A 37 5.23 -4.49 12.49
C ILE A 37 6.07 -4.68 13.75
N LEU A 38 6.36 -3.56 14.40
CA LEU A 38 7.17 -3.45 15.62
C LEU A 38 6.34 -2.80 16.72
N ASP A 39 6.56 -3.23 17.96
CA ASP A 39 6.04 -2.52 19.12
C ASP A 39 6.68 -1.14 19.22
N SER A 40 5.89 -0.15 19.62
CA SER A 40 6.32 1.23 19.79
C SER A 40 6.04 1.68 21.22
N SER A 41 6.96 2.47 21.78
CA SER A 41 6.72 3.17 23.05
C SER A 41 5.82 4.40 22.88
N ARG A 42 5.50 4.79 21.64
CA ARG A 42 4.60 5.89 21.31
C ARG A 42 3.19 5.37 21.14
N GLU A 43 2.22 6.13 21.63
CA GLU A 43 0.81 5.87 21.36
C GLU A 43 0.49 6.04 19.86
N GLY A 44 -0.55 5.34 19.43
CA GLY A 44 -1.05 5.37 18.06
C GLY A 44 -0.31 4.44 17.09
N ILE A 45 -0.74 4.48 15.83
CA ILE A 45 -0.13 3.71 14.74
C ILE A 45 0.83 4.63 13.99
N TRP A 46 2.13 4.34 14.05
CA TRP A 46 3.16 5.10 13.37
C TRP A 46 3.56 4.43 12.06
N ILE A 47 3.56 5.20 10.99
CA ILE A 47 3.97 4.76 9.66
C ILE A 47 5.37 5.31 9.41
N HIS A 48 6.32 4.41 9.13
CA HIS A 48 7.68 4.75 8.71
C HIS A 48 7.93 4.15 7.32
N ALA A 49 7.91 5.01 6.30
CA ALA A 49 8.17 4.66 4.90
C ALA A 49 9.26 5.57 4.33
N PRO A 50 10.55 5.23 4.51
CA PRO A 50 11.68 6.12 4.21
C PRO A 50 11.85 6.42 2.71
N ILE A 51 11.44 5.52 1.83
CA ILE A 51 11.56 5.69 0.37
C ILE A 51 10.75 6.89 -0.15
N ILE A 52 9.68 7.26 0.57
CA ILE A 52 8.81 8.38 0.23
C ILE A 52 8.87 9.52 1.28
N ASP A 53 9.90 9.50 2.14
CA ASP A 53 10.08 10.47 3.23
C ASP A 53 8.85 10.64 4.13
N LEU A 54 8.21 9.51 4.48
CA LEU A 54 7.05 9.50 5.36
C LEU A 54 7.42 8.92 6.72
N HIS A 55 7.30 9.75 7.75
CA HIS A 55 7.34 9.32 9.14
C HIS A 55 6.30 10.09 9.95
N ALA A 56 5.12 9.49 10.13
CA ALA A 56 3.97 10.17 10.74
C ALA A 56 3.05 9.19 11.47
N GLU A 57 2.26 9.72 12.39
CA GLU A 57 1.15 9.00 13.00
C GLU A 57 -0.03 8.90 12.02
N LEU A 58 -0.68 7.73 11.92
CA LEU A 58 -1.78 7.46 10.99
C LEU A 58 -2.91 8.51 11.05
N THR A 59 -3.30 8.92 12.26
CA THR A 59 -4.39 9.88 12.51
C THR A 59 -4.01 11.32 12.15
N SER A 60 -2.71 11.62 12.07
CA SER A 60 -2.20 12.94 11.66
C SER A 60 -2.18 13.12 10.15
N LEU A 61 -2.31 12.04 9.38
CA LEU A 61 -2.32 12.08 7.92
C LEU A 61 -3.70 12.47 7.37
N PRO A 62 -3.76 13.21 6.25
CA PRO A 62 -5.01 13.43 5.53
C PRO A 62 -5.71 12.10 5.20
N ALA A 63 -7.04 12.07 5.26
CA ALA A 63 -7.82 10.85 5.01
C ALA A 63 -7.70 10.32 3.57
N ASP A 64 -7.32 11.19 2.64
CA ASP A 64 -7.03 10.89 1.23
C ASP A 64 -5.55 10.57 0.98
N HIS A 65 -4.68 10.62 2.00
CA HIS A 65 -3.32 10.15 1.89
C HIS A 65 -3.32 8.66 1.49
N PRO A 66 -2.66 8.25 0.38
CA PRO A 66 -2.85 6.92 -0.21
C PRO A 66 -2.66 5.75 0.77
N ILE A 67 -1.61 5.79 1.60
CA ILE A 67 -1.34 4.74 2.59
C ILE A 67 -2.38 4.76 3.72
N ALA A 68 -2.73 5.95 4.22
CA ALA A 68 -3.67 6.09 5.33
C ALA A 68 -5.07 5.65 4.91
N SER A 69 -5.50 6.05 3.70
CA SER A 69 -6.78 5.68 3.13
C SER A 69 -6.96 4.17 3.05
N VAL A 70 -5.94 3.42 2.62
CA VAL A 70 -6.01 1.95 2.55
C VAL A 70 -6.13 1.33 3.95
N ILE A 71 -5.30 1.78 4.91
CA ILE A 71 -5.31 1.27 6.28
C ILE A 71 -6.67 1.55 6.96
N LEU A 72 -7.17 2.78 6.87
CA LEU A 72 -8.44 3.19 7.47
C LEU A 72 -9.62 2.44 6.84
N LYS A 73 -9.63 2.26 5.51
CA LYS A 73 -10.67 1.49 4.82
C LYS A 73 -10.66 0.02 5.24
N LEU A 74 -9.49 -0.57 5.43
CA LEU A 74 -9.37 -1.94 5.92
C LEU A 74 -10.04 -2.09 7.29
N PHE A 75 -9.75 -1.17 8.22
CA PHE A 75 -10.39 -1.19 9.55
C PHE A 75 -11.88 -0.90 9.52
N SER A 76 -12.38 -0.12 8.56
CA SER A 76 -13.82 0.14 8.42
C SER A 76 -14.63 -1.04 7.84
N THR A 77 -13.95 -2.02 7.25
CA THR A 77 -14.57 -3.17 6.57
C THR A 77 -14.61 -4.42 7.46
N LEU A 78 -13.88 -4.41 8.57
CA LEU A 78 -13.84 -5.46 9.60
C LEU A 78 -14.87 -5.15 10.69
#